data_AF-A0AA90Q4P2-F1
#
_entry.id   AF-A0AA90Q4P2-F1
#
_cell.length_a   1.000
_cell.length_b   1.000
_cell.length_c   1.000
_cell.angle_alpha   90.00
_cell.angle_beta   90.00
_cell.angle_gamma   90.00
#
_symmetry.space_group_name_H-M   'P 1'
#
loop_
_entity.id
_entity.type
_entity.pdbx_description
1 polymer ?
#
loop_
_entity_poly.entity_id
_entity_poly.type
_entity_poly.pdbx_seq_one_letter_code
_entity_poly.pdbx_strand_id
1 'polypeptide(L)'
;MPSGLLIDVGAAAAAAAADDALVAPSIVAALGALCDEFPCLYRSGLDARLADVLRGQGWTELAARSLYCADERLSAVLLPPEARWIDGDWCMAAPAREAARQAASRALALQLVQLVAADADTHEIEALLRLDPTLSYQLLRLVNSLGMGVVRRITSFGQALLILGRQQLRRWLNLMLFAANKDDIRSPMLLARVSVRARSLELLARTRGLDKLTQEQAFMTGMFSLLGVLFGMPLPAILAPLSISDAVLGALLHRDGELGALLDLVECAERGEPDAVAARVMALQMTPCDFNAAIIEANRWMLGALRDSGARHHG
;
A
#
# COMPACT_ATOMS: atom_id res chain seq x y z
N MET A 1 -16.87 1.88 -10.87
CA MET A 1 -15.46 2.20 -10.62
C MET A 1 -15.44 3.59 -10.00
N PRO A 2 -15.26 3.78 -8.68
CA PRO A 2 -14.96 5.10 -8.17
C PRO A 2 -13.52 5.38 -8.59
N SER A 3 -13.35 6.08 -9.71
CA SER A 3 -12.06 6.31 -10.39
C SER A 3 -11.27 7.47 -9.78
N GLY A 4 -11.74 8.03 -8.67
CA GLY A 4 -11.18 9.24 -8.07
C GLY A 4 -10.32 8.97 -6.86
N LEU A 5 -9.18 9.66 -6.79
CA LEU A 5 -8.37 9.72 -5.59
C LEU A 5 -9.03 10.71 -4.62
N LEU A 6 -9.52 10.20 -3.50
CA LEU A 6 -9.82 11.04 -2.34
C LEU A 6 -8.54 11.14 -1.53
N ILE A 7 -7.84 12.28 -1.60
CA ILE A 7 -6.79 12.53 -0.62
C ILE A 7 -7.48 13.07 0.62
N ASP A 8 -7.39 12.29 1.70
CA ASP A 8 -7.68 12.78 3.04
C ASP A 8 -6.57 13.76 3.44
N VAL A 9 -6.61 14.96 2.87
CA VAL A 9 -5.87 16.10 3.42
C VAL A 9 -6.67 16.49 4.65
N GLY A 10 -6.22 15.98 5.81
CA GLY A 10 -6.99 15.93 7.05
C GLY A 10 -7.92 17.13 7.25
N ALA A 11 -9.21 16.83 7.40
CA ALA A 11 -10.18 17.81 7.82
C ALA A 11 -9.84 18.31 9.24
N ALA A 12 -9.84 19.63 9.37
CA ALA A 12 -9.76 20.43 10.60
C ALA A 12 -8.35 20.70 11.18
N ALA A 13 -7.84 21.88 10.78
CA ALA A 13 -7.33 22.95 11.63
C ALA A 13 -6.21 22.64 12.65
N ALA A 14 -5.09 23.34 12.40
CA ALA A 14 -4.11 23.85 13.36
C ALA A 14 -2.72 23.20 13.39
N ALA A 15 -1.96 23.40 12.31
CA ALA A 15 -0.62 23.97 12.45
C ALA A 15 -0.29 24.78 11.20
N ALA A 16 -0.04 26.08 11.34
CA ALA A 16 0.36 26.95 10.23
C ALA A 16 1.57 26.37 9.44
N ALA A 17 2.42 25.58 10.10
CA ALA A 17 3.55 24.89 9.48
C ALA A 17 3.16 23.66 8.62
N ALA A 18 2.07 22.96 8.93
CA ALA A 18 1.55 21.85 8.12
C ALA A 18 0.83 22.38 6.87
N ASP A 19 0.07 23.47 7.02
CA ASP A 19 -0.59 24.15 5.90
C ASP A 19 0.42 24.79 4.93
N ASP A 20 1.49 25.41 5.44
CA ASP A 20 2.55 25.95 4.57
C ASP A 20 3.32 24.86 3.81
N ALA A 21 3.46 23.67 4.39
CA ALA A 21 4.10 22.54 3.70
C ALA A 21 3.22 21.95 2.58
N LEU A 22 1.90 21.90 2.77
CA LEU A 22 0.96 21.46 1.73
C LEU A 22 0.84 22.46 0.58
N VAL A 23 1.08 23.75 0.86
CA VAL A 23 1.10 24.83 -0.13
C VAL A 23 2.51 25.06 -0.71
N ALA A 24 3.51 24.27 -0.32
CA ALA A 24 4.85 24.36 -0.88
C ALA A 24 4.82 24.12 -2.40
N PRO A 25 5.54 24.91 -3.23
CA PRO A 25 5.45 24.83 -4.69
C PRO A 25 5.69 23.42 -5.27
N SER A 26 6.60 22.65 -4.67
CA SER A 26 6.89 21.28 -5.06
C SER A 26 5.72 20.33 -4.81
N ILE A 27 5.02 20.49 -3.68
CA ILE A 27 3.84 19.69 -3.32
C ILE A 27 2.66 20.07 -4.21
N VAL A 28 2.43 21.37 -4.42
CA VAL A 28 1.39 21.86 -5.33
C VAL A 28 1.59 21.34 -6.74
N ALA A 29 2.81 21.38 -7.27
CA ALA A 29 3.12 20.80 -8.58
C ALA A 29 2.90 19.28 -8.62
N ALA A 30 3.28 18.56 -7.55
CA ALA A 30 3.05 17.12 -7.47
C ALA A 30 1.55 16.76 -7.43
N LEU A 31 0.74 17.55 -6.73
CA LEU A 31 -0.72 17.43 -6.68
C LEU A 31 -1.38 17.77 -8.03
N GLY A 32 -0.86 18.76 -8.76
CA GLY A 32 -1.32 19.08 -10.12
C GLY A 32 -1.06 17.95 -11.10
N ALA A 33 0.15 17.39 -11.08
CA ALA A 33 0.49 16.24 -11.93
C ALA A 33 -0.32 14.96 -11.60
N LEU A 34 -0.96 14.86 -10.43
CA LEU A 34 -1.95 13.80 -10.19
C LEU A 34 -3.25 14.04 -10.98
N CYS A 35 -3.72 15.29 -11.05
CA CYS A 35 -4.94 15.66 -11.79
C CYS A 35 -4.81 15.44 -13.30
N ASP A 36 -3.59 15.54 -13.84
CA ASP A 36 -3.31 15.26 -15.25
C ASP A 36 -3.58 13.79 -15.61
N GLU A 37 -3.40 12.88 -14.64
CA GLU A 37 -3.51 11.43 -14.86
C GLU A 37 -4.80 10.82 -14.30
N PHE A 38 -5.38 11.41 -13.25
CA PHE A 38 -6.48 10.83 -12.48
C PHE A 38 -7.48 11.91 -12.03
N PRO A 39 -8.78 11.61 -11.93
CA PRO A 39 -9.71 12.53 -11.31
C PRO A 39 -9.41 12.61 -9.80
N CYS A 40 -9.23 13.83 -9.32
CA CYS A 40 -8.77 14.09 -7.97
C CYS A 40 -9.80 14.91 -7.19
N LEU A 41 -10.15 14.43 -5.99
CA LEU A 41 -11.26 14.95 -5.18
C LEU A 41 -10.79 15.28 -3.77
N TYR A 42 -11.36 16.34 -3.19
CA TYR A 42 -11.11 16.71 -1.79
C TYR A 42 -12.42 16.93 -1.02
N ARG A 43 -12.39 16.70 0.30
CA ARG A 43 -13.55 16.85 1.18
C ARG A 43 -13.93 18.32 1.36
N SER A 44 -15.23 18.62 1.39
CA SER A 44 -15.72 19.95 1.80
C SER A 44 -15.30 20.27 3.24
N GLY A 45 -15.00 21.53 3.53
CA GLY A 45 -14.59 21.99 4.87
C GLY A 45 -13.07 22.07 5.08
N LEU A 46 -12.29 21.92 4.01
CA LEU A 46 -10.85 22.25 3.99
C LEU A 46 -10.62 23.76 4.16
N ASP A 47 -9.42 24.12 4.66
CA ASP A 47 -9.00 25.52 4.76
C ASP A 47 -9.11 26.23 3.40
N ALA A 48 -9.56 27.49 3.41
CA ALA A 48 -9.86 28.23 2.19
C ALA A 48 -8.63 28.41 1.29
N ARG A 49 -7.44 28.67 1.87
CA ARG A 49 -6.19 28.86 1.12
C ARG A 49 -5.80 27.56 0.42
N LEU A 50 -5.89 26.44 1.13
CA LEU A 50 -5.57 25.12 0.58
C LEU A 50 -6.60 24.70 -0.48
N ALA A 51 -7.88 24.95 -0.25
CA ALA A 51 -8.94 24.69 -1.22
C ALA A 51 -8.78 25.50 -2.52
N ASP A 52 -8.36 26.77 -2.42
CA ASP A 52 -8.04 27.60 -3.59
C ASP A 52 -6.86 27.01 -4.39
N VAL A 53 -5.80 26.58 -3.71
CA VAL A 53 -4.64 25.94 -4.34
C VAL A 53 -5.03 24.65 -5.06
N LEU A 54 -5.78 23.78 -4.39
CA LEU A 54 -6.26 22.52 -4.96
C LEU A 54 -7.16 22.76 -6.18
N ARG A 55 -8.11 23.70 -6.10
CA ARG A 55 -8.94 24.11 -7.25
C ARG A 55 -8.10 24.63 -8.41
N GLY A 56 -7.07 25.43 -8.12
CA GLY A 56 -6.12 25.93 -9.12
C GLY A 56 -5.35 24.81 -9.84
N GLN A 57 -5.16 23.66 -9.19
CA GLN A 57 -4.53 22.46 -9.75
C GLN A 57 -5.53 21.47 -10.38
N GLY A 58 -6.81 21.83 -10.49
CA GLY A 58 -7.84 20.98 -11.12
C GLY A 58 -8.53 19.98 -10.19
N TRP A 59 -8.30 20.05 -8.88
CA TRP A 59 -9.02 19.22 -7.92
C TRP A 59 -10.47 19.68 -7.77
N THR A 60 -11.39 18.73 -7.61
CA THR A 60 -12.83 19.02 -7.46
C THR A 60 -13.30 18.78 -6.03
N GLU A 61 -14.04 19.73 -5.47
CA GLU A 61 -14.64 19.58 -4.14
C GLU A 61 -15.76 18.53 -4.16
N LEU A 62 -15.74 17.65 -3.18
CA LEU A 62 -16.75 16.63 -2.97
C LEU A 62 -17.74 17.11 -1.91
N ALA A 63 -19.00 17.26 -2.33
CA ALA A 63 -20.08 17.68 -1.44
C ALA A 63 -20.31 16.65 -0.32
N ALA A 64 -20.38 17.10 0.94
CA ALA A 64 -20.54 16.23 2.11
C ALA A 64 -21.62 15.13 1.96
N ARG A 65 -22.78 15.46 1.34
CA ARG A 65 -23.88 14.51 1.10
C ARG A 65 -23.57 13.35 0.15
N SER A 66 -22.54 13.49 -0.68
CA SER A 66 -22.11 12.43 -1.61
C SER A 66 -21.01 11.54 -1.03
N LEU A 67 -20.50 11.87 0.17
CA LEU A 67 -19.55 11.07 0.93
C LEU A 67 -20.27 10.29 2.03
N TYR A 68 -20.00 8.99 2.10
CA TYR A 68 -20.40 8.16 3.21
C TYR A 68 -19.16 7.67 3.95
N CYS A 69 -18.98 8.09 5.20
CA CYS A 69 -17.88 7.62 6.04
C CYS A 69 -18.32 6.37 6.80
N ALA A 70 -17.52 5.30 6.70
CA ALA A 70 -17.73 4.06 7.41
C ALA A 70 -16.40 3.50 7.90
N ASP A 71 -16.32 3.25 9.20
CA ASP A 71 -15.17 2.55 9.82
C ASP A 71 -15.49 1.08 10.07
N GLU A 72 -16.77 0.74 10.09
CA GLU A 72 -17.25 -0.63 10.13
C GLU A 72 -17.43 -1.20 8.72
N ARG A 73 -17.49 -2.52 8.63
CA ARG A 73 -17.68 -3.22 7.37
C ARG A 73 -18.96 -2.77 6.66
N LEU A 74 -18.83 -2.40 5.40
CA LEU A 74 -19.98 -2.13 4.52
C LEU A 74 -20.91 -3.34 4.42
N SER A 75 -22.17 -3.14 4.77
CA SER A 75 -23.26 -4.05 4.45
C SER A 75 -24.03 -3.51 3.23
N ALA A 76 -24.45 -4.41 2.34
CA ALA A 76 -25.09 -4.04 1.06
C ALA A 76 -26.43 -3.29 1.19
N VAL A 77 -26.96 -3.13 2.41
CA VAL A 77 -28.33 -2.68 2.67
C VAL A 77 -28.39 -1.23 3.18
N LEU A 78 -27.26 -0.58 3.50
CA LEU A 78 -27.25 0.64 4.32
C LEU A 78 -26.66 1.91 3.66
N LEU A 79 -26.27 1.89 2.39
CA LEU A 79 -25.75 3.11 1.77
C LEU A 79 -26.87 4.13 1.50
N PRO A 80 -26.73 5.40 1.94
CA PRO A 80 -27.66 6.46 1.58
C PRO A 80 -27.78 6.60 0.04
N PRO A 81 -28.97 6.91 -0.50
CA PRO A 81 -29.17 6.99 -1.96
C PRO A 81 -28.34 8.10 -2.63
N GLU A 82 -27.88 9.09 -1.86
CA GLU A 82 -27.03 10.19 -2.35
C GLU A 82 -25.53 9.86 -2.29
N ALA A 83 -25.13 8.80 -1.57
CA ALA A 83 -23.74 8.42 -1.40
C ALA A 83 -23.16 7.93 -2.73
N ARG A 84 -22.13 8.62 -3.21
CA ARG A 84 -21.37 8.26 -4.41
C ARG A 84 -19.95 7.78 -4.09
N TRP A 85 -19.45 8.20 -2.93
CA TRP A 85 -18.12 7.89 -2.43
C TRP A 85 -18.23 7.30 -1.04
N ILE A 86 -17.34 6.35 -0.75
CA ILE A 86 -17.22 5.76 0.57
C ILE A 86 -15.80 6.00 1.05
N ASP A 87 -15.69 6.39 2.30
CA ASP A 87 -14.42 6.69 2.95
C ASP A 87 -14.41 6.12 4.37
N GLY A 88 -13.25 6.12 5.02
CA GLY A 88 -13.04 5.54 6.35
C GLY A 88 -12.44 4.12 6.31
N ASP A 89 -12.37 3.52 7.49
CA ASP A 89 -11.64 2.28 7.73
C ASP A 89 -12.43 0.99 7.47
N TRP A 90 -13.60 1.06 6.82
CA TRP A 90 -14.44 -0.10 6.51
C TRP A 90 -13.70 -1.25 5.81
N CYS A 91 -12.66 -0.95 5.03
CA CYS A 91 -11.84 -1.94 4.32
C CYS A 91 -10.85 -2.68 5.23
N MET A 92 -10.63 -2.18 6.45
CA MET A 92 -9.80 -2.75 7.50
C MET A 92 -10.56 -3.74 8.40
N ALA A 93 -11.89 -3.77 8.30
CA ALA A 93 -12.70 -4.74 9.01
C ALA A 93 -12.35 -6.17 8.57
N ALA A 94 -12.32 -7.10 9.53
CA ALA A 94 -11.97 -8.48 9.27
C ALA A 94 -12.87 -9.11 8.17
N PRO A 95 -12.31 -9.97 7.30
CA PRO A 95 -13.09 -10.65 6.26
C PRO A 95 -14.19 -11.53 6.86
N ALA A 96 -15.29 -11.75 6.12
CA ALA A 96 -16.51 -12.41 6.65
C ALA A 96 -16.32 -13.90 6.90
N ARG A 97 -15.26 -14.46 6.33
CA ARG A 97 -14.90 -15.86 6.41
C ARG A 97 -13.42 -15.91 6.72
N GLU A 98 -13.07 -16.70 7.73
CA GLU A 98 -11.68 -17.02 8.04
C GLU A 98 -11.02 -17.63 6.81
N ALA A 99 -9.92 -17.01 6.37
CA ALA A 99 -9.31 -17.26 5.08
C ALA A 99 -8.39 -18.48 5.13
N ALA A 100 -8.97 -19.69 5.14
CA ALA A 100 -8.19 -20.88 4.83
C ALA A 100 -7.61 -20.82 3.39
N ARG A 101 -8.15 -19.96 2.49
CA ARG A 101 -7.64 -19.75 1.13
C ARG A 101 -7.96 -18.34 0.60
N GLN A 102 -7.24 -17.31 1.02
CA GLN A 102 -7.17 -16.11 0.17
C GLN A 102 -6.39 -16.50 -1.09
N ALA A 103 -7.05 -16.45 -2.24
CA ALA A 103 -6.39 -16.67 -3.52
C ALA A 103 -5.62 -15.39 -3.88
N ALA A 104 -4.38 -15.58 -4.32
CA ALA A 104 -3.61 -14.53 -4.98
C ALA A 104 -4.31 -14.05 -6.27
N SER A 105 -3.94 -12.86 -6.76
CA SER A 105 -4.43 -12.39 -8.05
C SER A 105 -4.03 -13.36 -9.16
N ARG A 106 -5.04 -14.01 -9.77
CA ARG A 106 -4.86 -14.89 -10.92
C ARG A 106 -4.26 -14.14 -12.10
N ALA A 107 -4.66 -12.87 -12.29
CA ALA A 107 -4.18 -12.03 -13.38
C ALA A 107 -2.66 -11.76 -13.25
N LEU A 108 -2.23 -11.35 -12.06
CA LEU A 108 -0.80 -11.11 -11.79
C LEU A 108 -0.01 -12.42 -11.85
N ALA A 109 -0.58 -13.53 -11.36
CA ALA A 109 0.06 -14.84 -11.50
C ALA A 109 0.24 -15.27 -12.97
N LEU A 110 -0.74 -15.01 -13.86
CA LEU A 110 -0.61 -15.28 -15.29
C LEU A 110 0.50 -14.43 -15.93
N GLN A 111 0.54 -13.14 -15.59
CA GLN A 111 1.59 -12.23 -16.08
C GLN A 111 2.97 -12.65 -15.57
N LEU A 112 3.10 -13.06 -14.30
CA LEU A 112 4.35 -13.62 -13.77
C LEU A 112 4.77 -14.89 -14.53
N VAL A 113 3.84 -15.78 -14.89
CA VAL A 113 4.17 -16.95 -15.73
C VAL A 113 4.71 -16.52 -17.09
N GLN A 114 4.12 -15.50 -17.71
CA GLN A 114 4.58 -14.98 -19.01
C GLN A 114 5.99 -14.39 -18.90
N LEU A 115 6.25 -13.54 -17.90
CA LEU A 115 7.58 -12.96 -17.66
C LEU A 115 8.63 -14.03 -17.40
N VAL A 116 8.30 -15.03 -16.57
CA VAL A 116 9.23 -16.14 -16.27
C VAL A 116 9.45 -17.03 -17.50
N ALA A 117 8.46 -17.19 -18.38
CA ALA A 117 8.60 -17.94 -19.64
C ALA A 117 9.43 -17.18 -20.68
N ALA A 118 9.38 -15.85 -20.67
CA ALA A 118 10.16 -14.97 -21.53
C ALA A 118 11.59 -14.71 -21.01
N ASP A 119 11.98 -15.32 -19.90
CA ASP A 119 13.25 -15.09 -19.21
C ASP A 119 13.52 -13.61 -18.89
N ALA A 120 12.45 -12.88 -18.52
CA ALA A 120 12.52 -11.48 -18.15
C ALA A 120 13.46 -11.24 -16.96
N ASP A 121 13.93 -10.00 -16.80
CA ASP A 121 14.82 -9.61 -15.72
C ASP A 121 14.17 -9.81 -14.34
N THR A 122 15.00 -10.14 -13.33
CA THR A 122 14.49 -10.37 -11.96
C THR A 122 13.81 -9.13 -11.40
N HIS A 123 14.25 -7.94 -11.80
CA HIS A 123 13.64 -6.69 -11.40
C HIS A 123 12.21 -6.54 -11.93
N GLU A 124 11.92 -6.98 -13.15
CA GLU A 124 10.55 -6.94 -13.72
C GLU A 124 9.61 -7.89 -12.98
N ILE A 125 10.10 -9.10 -12.69
CA ILE A 125 9.36 -10.10 -11.92
C ILE A 125 9.10 -9.63 -10.49
N GLU A 126 10.11 -9.02 -9.86
CA GLU A 126 9.97 -8.43 -8.54
C GLU A 126 8.95 -7.29 -8.53
N ALA A 127 9.02 -6.37 -9.50
CA ALA A 127 8.10 -5.25 -9.60
C ALA A 127 6.63 -5.71 -9.68
N LEU A 128 6.36 -6.78 -10.42
CA LEU A 128 5.02 -7.35 -10.52
C LEU A 128 4.59 -8.08 -9.25
N LEU A 129 5.52 -8.81 -8.60
CA LEU A 129 5.26 -9.48 -7.32
C LEU A 129 4.88 -8.46 -6.22
N ARG A 130 5.54 -7.31 -6.23
CA ARG A 130 5.32 -6.21 -5.28
C ARG A 130 3.93 -5.57 -5.37
N LEU A 131 3.12 -5.90 -6.37
CA LEU A 131 1.73 -5.45 -6.48
C LEU A 131 0.74 -6.34 -5.72
N ASP A 132 1.14 -7.54 -5.29
CA ASP A 132 0.24 -8.48 -4.61
C ASP A 132 0.84 -9.01 -3.29
N PRO A 133 0.27 -8.63 -2.13
CA PRO A 133 0.75 -9.08 -0.84
C PRO A 133 0.57 -10.58 -0.61
N THR A 134 -0.45 -11.20 -1.21
CA THR A 134 -0.71 -12.64 -1.09
C THR A 134 0.32 -13.45 -1.87
N LEU A 135 0.64 -13.05 -3.11
CA LEU A 135 1.72 -13.68 -3.90
C LEU A 135 3.07 -13.51 -3.21
N SER A 136 3.37 -12.30 -2.75
CA SER A 136 4.60 -12.00 -2.01
C SER A 136 4.75 -12.87 -0.77
N TYR A 137 3.69 -12.98 0.04
CA TYR A 137 3.67 -13.86 1.22
C TYR A 137 3.87 -15.34 0.86
N GLN A 138 3.16 -15.84 -0.16
CA GLN A 138 3.25 -17.24 -0.57
C GLN A 138 4.60 -17.59 -1.18
N LEU A 139 5.26 -16.66 -1.89
CA LEU A 139 6.64 -16.82 -2.34
C LEU A 139 7.57 -17.06 -1.16
N LEU A 140 7.49 -16.22 -0.12
CA LEU A 140 8.35 -16.37 1.05
C LEU A 140 8.10 -17.69 1.78
N ARG A 141 6.83 -18.09 1.92
CA ARG A 141 6.47 -19.41 2.47
C ARG A 141 7.08 -20.55 1.66
N LEU A 142 7.04 -20.45 0.35
CA LEU A 142 7.62 -21.46 -0.53
C LEU A 142 9.14 -21.55 -0.32
N VAL A 143 9.83 -20.41 -0.31
CA VAL A 143 11.28 -20.36 -0.04
C VAL A 143 11.62 -21.01 1.31
N ASN A 144 10.83 -20.75 2.36
CA ASN A 144 11.05 -21.37 3.67
C ASN A 144 10.75 -22.88 3.68
N SER A 145 9.78 -23.34 2.87
CA SER A 145 9.37 -24.75 2.79
C SER A 145 10.36 -25.66 2.06
N LEU A 146 11.23 -25.11 1.22
CA LEU A 146 12.20 -25.88 0.42
C LEU A 146 13.34 -26.49 1.23
N GLY A 147 13.30 -26.41 2.57
CA GLY A 147 14.21 -27.15 3.45
C GLY A 147 15.68 -26.73 3.34
N MET A 148 16.02 -25.71 2.55
CA MET A 148 17.38 -25.16 2.42
C MET A 148 17.84 -24.33 3.64
N GLY A 149 17.28 -24.66 4.81
CA GLY A 149 17.81 -24.30 6.12
C GLY A 149 17.58 -22.85 6.52
N VAL A 150 16.70 -22.66 7.51
CA VAL A 150 16.84 -21.98 8.82
C VAL A 150 17.92 -20.88 9.03
N VAL A 151 18.98 -20.78 8.23
CA VAL A 151 20.14 -19.91 8.47
C VAL A 151 20.03 -18.54 7.78
N ARG A 152 19.36 -18.42 6.63
CA ARG A 152 19.27 -17.13 5.91
C ARG A 152 17.89 -16.50 6.06
N ARG A 153 17.83 -15.43 6.86
CA ARG A 153 16.68 -14.54 6.92
C ARG A 153 16.49 -13.85 5.56
N ILE A 154 15.28 -13.87 5.05
CA ILE A 154 14.91 -13.17 3.82
C ILE A 154 14.78 -11.67 4.12
N THR A 155 15.57 -10.87 3.41
CA THR A 155 15.64 -9.42 3.58
C THR A 155 14.96 -8.66 2.45
N SER A 156 14.73 -9.30 1.28
CA SER A 156 14.02 -8.70 0.16
C SER A 156 13.38 -9.72 -0.78
N PHE A 157 12.44 -9.27 -1.60
CA PHE A 157 11.80 -10.11 -2.62
C PHE A 157 12.77 -10.55 -3.71
N GLY A 158 13.68 -9.67 -4.14
CA GLY A 158 14.77 -10.03 -5.06
C GLY A 158 15.63 -11.17 -4.52
N GLN A 159 16.00 -11.14 -3.23
CA GLN A 159 16.72 -12.24 -2.59
C GLN A 159 15.90 -13.55 -2.60
N ALA A 160 14.60 -13.48 -2.30
CA ALA A 160 13.71 -14.65 -2.33
C ALA A 160 13.62 -15.27 -3.73
N LEU A 161 13.52 -14.44 -4.78
CA LEU A 161 13.50 -14.88 -6.17
C LEU A 161 14.81 -15.56 -6.58
N LEU A 162 15.96 -15.03 -6.13
CA LEU A 162 17.28 -15.62 -6.38
C LEU A 162 17.41 -17.00 -5.71
N ILE A 163 16.94 -17.14 -4.47
CA ILE A 163 16.99 -18.42 -3.74
C ILE A 163 16.08 -19.47 -4.42
N LEU A 164 14.87 -19.08 -4.80
CA LEU A 164 13.91 -20.00 -5.42
C LEU A 164 14.35 -20.44 -6.82
N GLY A 165 14.89 -19.50 -7.61
CA GLY A 165 15.24 -19.72 -9.01
C GLY A 165 14.03 -19.78 -9.95
N ARG A 166 14.29 -19.53 -11.25
CA ARG A 166 13.27 -19.41 -12.31
C ARG A 166 12.42 -20.68 -12.49
N GLN A 167 13.06 -21.85 -12.47
CA GLN A 167 12.37 -23.11 -12.74
C GLN A 167 11.33 -23.46 -11.66
N GLN A 168 11.68 -23.29 -10.38
CA GLN A 168 10.76 -23.56 -9.28
C GLN A 168 9.68 -22.48 -9.17
N LEU A 169 10.03 -21.21 -9.42
CA LEU A 169 9.05 -20.12 -9.52
C LEU A 169 7.98 -20.44 -10.58
N ARG A 170 8.39 -20.86 -11.79
CA ARG A 170 7.47 -21.23 -12.88
C ARG A 170 6.53 -22.37 -12.49
N ARG A 171 7.06 -23.43 -11.87
CA ARG A 171 6.27 -24.59 -11.43
C ARG A 171 5.25 -24.18 -10.37
N TRP A 172 5.66 -23.40 -9.39
CA TRP A 172 4.77 -22.92 -8.34
C TRP A 172 3.68 -22.00 -8.89
N LEU A 173 4.01 -21.05 -9.76
CA LEU A 173 3.03 -20.17 -10.39
C LEU A 173 1.98 -20.96 -11.19
N ASN A 174 2.41 -21.99 -11.94
CA ASN A 174 1.46 -22.86 -12.65
C ASN A 174 0.52 -23.59 -11.69
N LEU A 175 1.01 -24.13 -10.58
CA LEU A 175 0.16 -24.76 -9.55
C LEU A 175 -0.81 -23.77 -8.92
N MET A 176 -0.37 -22.54 -8.66
CA MET A 176 -1.23 -21.46 -8.16
C MET A 176 -2.36 -21.15 -9.13
N LEU A 177 -2.09 -21.12 -10.44
CA LEU A 177 -3.11 -20.88 -11.46
C LEU A 177 -4.16 -22.00 -11.54
N PHE A 178 -3.81 -23.24 -11.20
CA PHE A 178 -4.78 -24.33 -11.07
C PHE A 178 -5.63 -24.20 -9.79
N ALA A 179 -5.05 -23.68 -8.70
CA ALA A 179 -5.71 -23.54 -7.41
C ALA A 179 -6.49 -22.21 -7.24
N ALA A 180 -6.23 -21.21 -8.09
CA ALA A 180 -6.85 -19.89 -8.01
C ALA A 180 -8.31 -19.92 -8.46
N ASN A 181 -9.20 -19.40 -7.61
CA ASN A 181 -10.58 -19.13 -7.99
C ASN A 181 -10.64 -18.02 -9.05
N LYS A 182 -11.71 -18.01 -9.86
CA LYS A 182 -11.89 -17.01 -10.92
C LYS A 182 -12.10 -15.59 -10.36
N ASP A 183 -12.65 -15.48 -9.15
CA ASP A 183 -13.01 -14.20 -8.54
C ASP A 183 -12.06 -13.86 -7.38
N ASP A 184 -11.40 -12.70 -7.48
CA ASP A 184 -10.66 -12.12 -6.37
C ASP A 184 -11.65 -11.47 -5.40
N ILE A 185 -11.79 -12.10 -4.22
CA ILE A 185 -12.72 -11.66 -3.18
C ILE A 185 -12.12 -10.60 -2.25
N ARG A 186 -10.86 -10.19 -2.47
CA ARG A 186 -10.17 -9.18 -1.64
C ARG A 186 -10.70 -7.80 -1.95
N SER A 187 -10.78 -6.94 -0.93
CA SER A 187 -11.15 -5.54 -1.11
C SER A 187 -10.09 -4.80 -1.93
N PRO A 188 -10.43 -4.21 -3.09
CA PRO A 188 -9.48 -3.40 -3.87
C PRO A 188 -8.94 -2.21 -3.08
N MET A 189 -9.74 -1.66 -2.16
CA MET A 189 -9.32 -0.56 -1.27
C MET A 189 -8.31 -1.02 -0.23
N LEU A 190 -8.47 -2.23 0.32
CA LEU A 190 -7.44 -2.80 1.20
C LEU A 190 -6.13 -3.03 0.44
N LEU A 191 -6.20 -3.55 -0.79
CA LEU A 191 -5.00 -3.73 -1.64
C LEU A 191 -4.34 -2.41 -2.03
N ALA A 192 -5.13 -1.35 -2.27
CA ALA A 192 -4.63 0.00 -2.49
C ALA A 192 -3.92 0.54 -1.24
N ARG A 193 -4.52 0.39 -0.05
CA ARG A 193 -3.90 0.79 1.22
C ARG A 193 -2.59 0.04 1.49
N VAL A 194 -2.56 -1.27 1.26
CA VAL A 194 -1.33 -2.08 1.35
C VAL A 194 -0.25 -1.52 0.42
N SER A 195 -0.60 -1.25 -0.84
CA SER A 195 0.32 -0.75 -1.87
C SER A 195 0.88 0.63 -1.50
N VAL A 196 0.02 1.56 -1.10
CA VAL A 196 0.42 2.90 -0.67
C VAL A 196 1.32 2.81 0.55
N ARG A 197 0.93 2.07 1.60
CA ARG A 197 1.73 1.92 2.82
C ARG A 197 3.11 1.33 2.53
N ALA A 198 3.18 0.25 1.75
CA ALA A 198 4.44 -0.36 1.34
C ALA A 198 5.35 0.63 0.62
N ARG A 199 4.82 1.34 -0.38
CA ARG A 199 5.58 2.31 -1.15
C ARG A 199 5.98 3.54 -0.31
N SER A 200 5.11 4.02 0.57
CA SER A 200 5.41 5.12 1.49
C SER A 200 6.59 4.79 2.40
N LEU A 201 6.61 3.61 3.02
CA LEU A 201 7.73 3.22 3.89
C LEU A 201 9.06 3.17 3.13
N GLU A 202 9.07 2.60 1.91
CA GLU A 202 10.25 2.58 1.04
C GLU A 202 10.75 4.00 0.71
N LEU A 203 9.83 4.89 0.34
CA LEU A 203 10.14 6.26 -0.02
C LEU A 203 10.65 7.07 1.17
N LEU A 204 10.03 6.92 2.34
CA LEU A 204 10.48 7.60 3.55
C LEU A 204 11.87 7.09 3.99
N ALA A 205 12.13 5.79 3.88
CA ALA A 205 13.46 5.23 4.12
C ALA A 205 14.50 5.82 3.15
N ARG A 206 14.14 5.97 1.87
CA ARG A 206 14.99 6.60 0.85
C ARG A 206 15.26 8.07 1.16
N THR A 207 14.23 8.84 1.54
CA THR A 207 14.38 10.26 1.87
C THR A 207 15.25 10.48 3.10
N ARG A 208 15.21 9.56 4.07
CA ARG A 208 16.10 9.56 5.23
C ARG A 208 17.53 9.09 4.92
N GLY A 209 17.83 8.74 3.67
CA GLY A 209 19.16 8.31 3.25
C GLY A 209 19.56 6.92 3.78
N LEU A 210 18.58 6.08 4.16
CA LEU A 210 18.84 4.71 4.57
C LEU A 210 19.33 3.89 3.37
N ASP A 211 20.13 2.85 3.64
CA ASP A 211 20.71 2.03 2.58
C ASP A 211 19.65 1.21 1.81
N LYS A 212 20.01 0.72 0.63
CA LYS A 212 19.08 0.03 -0.27
C LYS A 212 18.42 -1.20 0.37
N LEU A 213 19.14 -1.94 1.22
CA LEU A 213 18.57 -3.11 1.90
C LEU A 213 17.47 -2.68 2.87
N THR A 214 17.72 -1.61 3.63
CA THR A 214 16.72 -1.04 4.55
C THR A 214 15.50 -0.50 3.80
N GLN A 215 15.68 0.09 2.61
CA GLN A 215 14.55 0.51 1.75
C GLN A 215 13.70 -0.68 1.29
N GLU A 216 14.34 -1.79 0.87
CA GLU A 216 13.64 -3.03 0.50
C GLU A 216 12.88 -3.64 1.69
N GLN A 217 13.49 -3.62 2.88
CA GLN A 217 12.85 -4.06 4.13
C GLN A 217 11.70 -3.14 4.57
N ALA A 218 11.81 -1.83 4.33
CA ALA A 218 10.74 -0.86 4.61
C ALA A 218 9.52 -1.14 3.73
N PHE A 219 9.73 -1.44 2.44
CA PHE A 219 8.64 -1.87 1.56
C PHE A 219 7.97 -3.15 2.07
N MET A 220 8.75 -4.18 2.41
CA MET A 220 8.23 -5.43 2.97
C MET A 220 7.44 -5.19 4.27
N THR A 221 7.94 -4.34 5.15
CA THR A 221 7.29 -3.97 6.41
C THR A 221 5.92 -3.34 6.15
N GLY A 222 5.85 -2.36 5.24
CA GLY A 222 4.58 -1.71 4.92
C GLY A 222 3.59 -2.67 4.29
N MET A 223 4.05 -3.52 3.35
CA MET A 223 3.20 -4.53 2.72
C MET A 223 2.67 -5.56 3.73
N PHE A 224 3.52 -6.04 4.64
CA PHE A 224 3.18 -7.13 5.53
C PHE A 224 2.40 -6.72 6.78
N SER A 225 2.43 -5.43 7.13
CA SER A 225 1.66 -4.89 8.26
C SER A 225 0.16 -5.17 8.19
N LEU A 226 -0.39 -5.33 6.98
CA LEU A 226 -1.80 -5.58 6.73
C LEU A 226 -2.15 -7.03 6.40
N LEU A 227 -1.21 -7.97 6.47
CA LEU A 227 -1.54 -9.39 6.19
C LEU A 227 -2.54 -9.96 7.21
N GLY A 228 -2.48 -9.52 8.47
CA GLY A 228 -3.45 -9.97 9.48
C GLY A 228 -4.89 -9.60 9.11
N VAL A 229 -5.09 -8.36 8.64
CA VAL A 229 -6.38 -7.89 8.10
C VAL A 229 -6.74 -8.65 6.83
N LEU A 230 -5.79 -8.78 5.91
CA LEU A 230 -6.01 -9.46 4.63
C LEU A 230 -6.53 -10.88 4.85
N PHE A 231 -5.83 -11.67 5.68
CA PHE A 231 -6.16 -13.07 5.97
C PHE A 231 -7.21 -13.27 7.07
N GLY A 232 -7.62 -12.21 7.78
CA GLY A 232 -8.54 -12.31 8.91
C GLY A 232 -7.98 -13.14 10.07
N MET A 233 -6.68 -13.04 10.33
CA MET A 233 -5.99 -13.77 11.40
C MET A 233 -5.01 -12.85 12.14
N PRO A 234 -4.62 -13.16 13.39
CA PRO A 234 -3.60 -12.38 14.09
C PRO A 234 -2.31 -12.32 13.27
N LEU A 235 -1.76 -11.12 13.08
CA LEU A 235 -0.52 -10.91 12.33
C LEU A 235 0.64 -11.82 12.80
N PRO A 236 0.87 -12.06 14.12
CA PRO A 236 1.90 -12.99 14.57
C PRO A 236 1.73 -14.41 14.02
N ALA A 237 0.49 -14.91 13.91
CA ALA A 237 0.22 -16.24 13.38
C ALA A 237 0.52 -16.35 11.88
N ILE A 238 0.29 -15.26 11.12
CA ILE A 238 0.66 -15.17 9.70
C ILE A 238 2.18 -15.11 9.51
N LEU A 239 2.90 -14.41 10.38
CA LEU A 239 4.34 -14.24 10.28
C LEU A 239 5.14 -15.44 10.80
N ALA A 240 4.58 -16.25 11.70
CA ALA A 240 5.25 -17.42 12.27
C ALA A 240 5.91 -18.39 11.25
N PRO A 241 5.29 -18.73 10.09
CA PRO A 241 5.94 -19.56 9.07
C PRO A 241 6.98 -18.82 8.22
N LEU A 242 7.24 -17.53 8.46
CA LEU A 242 8.15 -16.71 7.66
C LEU A 242 9.53 -16.53 8.31
N SER A 243 10.59 -16.92 7.60
CA SER A 243 11.98 -16.62 7.96
C SER A 243 12.42 -15.26 7.37
N ILE A 244 11.79 -14.17 7.79
CA ILE A 244 12.17 -12.79 7.40
C ILE A 244 13.16 -12.17 8.41
N SER A 245 13.77 -11.04 8.06
CA SER A 245 14.75 -10.36 8.92
C SER A 245 14.17 -9.93 10.27
N ASP A 246 15.01 -9.95 11.31
CA ASP A 246 14.58 -9.57 12.66
C ASP A 246 14.18 -8.09 12.73
N ALA A 247 14.76 -7.22 11.89
CA ALA A 247 14.36 -5.82 11.76
C ALA A 247 12.91 -5.68 11.26
N VAL A 248 12.51 -6.46 10.24
CA VAL A 248 11.13 -6.46 9.74
C VAL A 248 10.18 -7.06 10.76
N LEU A 249 10.56 -8.16 11.44
CA LEU A 249 9.74 -8.75 12.51
C LEU A 249 9.53 -7.80 13.68
N GLY A 250 10.59 -7.15 14.16
CA GLY A 250 10.53 -6.18 15.26
C GLY A 250 9.63 -5.00 14.93
N ALA A 251 9.72 -4.45 13.71
CA ALA A 251 8.85 -3.38 13.24
C ALA A 251 7.37 -3.80 13.18
N LEU A 252 7.09 -4.99 12.62
CA LEU A 252 5.72 -5.49 12.44
C LEU A 252 5.03 -5.85 13.77
N LEU A 253 5.78 -6.42 14.72
CA LEU A 253 5.22 -6.95 15.97
C LEU A 253 5.29 -5.96 17.13
N HIS A 254 6.35 -5.17 17.21
CA HIS A 254 6.65 -4.33 18.38
C HIS A 254 6.86 -2.85 18.03
N ARG A 255 6.81 -2.48 16.74
CA ARG A 255 7.15 -1.14 16.23
C ARG A 255 8.61 -0.74 16.57
N ASP A 256 9.50 -1.73 16.61
CA ASP A 256 10.91 -1.50 16.93
C ASP A 256 11.73 -0.93 15.76
N GLY A 257 12.73 -0.12 16.11
CA GLY A 257 13.76 0.36 15.20
C GLY A 257 13.25 1.33 14.11
N GLU A 258 14.10 1.58 13.13
CA GLU A 258 13.83 2.55 12.05
C GLU A 258 12.57 2.18 11.24
N LEU A 259 12.42 0.90 10.92
CA LEU A 259 11.27 0.39 10.18
C LEU A 259 9.97 0.52 10.98
N GLY A 260 10.03 0.30 12.30
CA GLY A 260 8.89 0.45 13.21
C GLY A 260 8.43 1.91 13.33
N ALA A 261 9.38 2.84 13.43
CA ALA A 261 9.08 4.27 13.50
C ALA A 261 8.50 4.80 12.18
N LEU A 262 8.99 4.33 11.03
CA LEU A 262 8.39 4.64 9.73
C LEU A 262 6.97 4.06 9.59
N LEU A 263 6.75 2.82 10.07
CA LEU A 263 5.42 2.21 10.07
C LEU A 263 4.44 2.99 10.96
N ASP A 264 4.85 3.37 12.17
CA ASP A 264 4.02 4.13 13.10
C ASP A 264 3.65 5.52 12.54
N LEU A 265 4.59 6.20 11.87
CA LEU A 265 4.31 7.46 11.17
C LEU A 265 3.23 7.30 10.10
N VAL A 266 3.36 6.30 9.23
CA VAL A 266 2.37 6.11 8.15
C VAL A 266 1.01 5.67 8.71
N GLU A 267 0.98 4.78 9.70
CA GLU A 267 -0.27 4.39 10.37
C GLU A 267 -0.93 5.57 11.10
N CYS A 268 -0.15 6.48 11.68
CA CYS A 268 -0.64 7.72 12.28
C CYS A 268 -1.29 8.66 11.26
N ALA A 269 -0.68 8.77 10.07
CA ALA A 269 -1.23 9.58 8.99
C ALA A 269 -2.52 8.99 8.41
N GLU A 270 -2.60 7.67 8.29
CA GLU A 270 -3.82 6.98 7.84
C GLU A 270 -5.00 7.14 8.82
N ARG A 271 -4.73 7.36 10.12
CA ARG A 271 -5.77 7.66 11.13
C ARG A 271 -6.24 9.12 11.12
N GLY A 272 -5.62 9.99 10.34
CA GLY A 272 -6.00 11.40 10.27
C GLY A 272 -5.66 12.22 11.52
N GLU A 273 -4.54 11.92 12.20
CA GLU A 273 -4.08 12.63 13.39
C GLU A 273 -2.94 13.64 13.06
N PRO A 274 -3.23 14.86 12.55
CA PRO A 274 -2.22 15.74 11.94
C PRO A 274 -1.12 16.19 12.92
N ASP A 275 -1.46 16.54 14.16
CA ASP A 275 -0.49 16.95 15.19
C ASP A 275 0.48 15.81 15.52
N ALA A 276 -0.07 14.60 15.59
CA ALA A 276 0.68 13.39 15.90
C ALA A 276 1.59 12.96 14.74
N VAL A 277 1.18 13.23 13.49
CA VAL A 277 2.02 13.11 12.30
C VAL A 277 3.16 14.11 12.34
N ALA A 278 2.87 15.39 12.58
CA ALA A 278 3.88 16.45 12.62
C ALA A 278 4.97 16.15 13.68
N ALA A 279 4.57 15.70 14.87
CA ALA A 279 5.48 15.30 15.93
C ALA A 279 6.41 14.14 15.50
N ARG A 280 5.86 13.12 14.82
CA ARG A 280 6.63 11.96 14.34
C ARG A 280 7.57 12.30 13.19
N VAL A 281 7.13 13.14 12.26
CA VAL A 281 7.96 13.66 11.17
C VAL A 281 9.18 14.39 11.75
N MET A 282 8.97 15.25 12.75
CA MET A 282 10.06 15.93 13.45
C MET A 282 10.98 14.95 14.21
N ALA A 283 10.42 13.97 14.91
CA ALA A 283 11.19 12.95 15.64
C ALA A 283 12.10 12.12 14.72
N LEU A 284 11.64 11.88 13.48
CA LEU A 284 12.40 11.20 12.42
C LEU A 284 13.37 12.12 11.67
N GLN A 285 13.48 13.40 12.09
CA GLN A 285 14.33 14.42 11.46
C GLN A 285 13.99 14.67 9.99
N MET A 286 12.71 14.54 9.63
CA MET A 286 12.19 14.81 8.30
C MET A 286 11.43 16.13 8.26
N THR A 287 11.23 16.69 7.07
CA THR A 287 10.31 17.82 6.90
C THR A 287 8.90 17.33 6.55
N PRO A 288 7.84 18.11 6.85
CA PRO A 288 6.50 17.78 6.36
C PRO A 288 6.41 17.70 4.83
N CYS A 289 7.22 18.49 4.11
CA CYS A 289 7.32 18.40 2.65
C CYS A 289 7.86 17.05 2.18
N ASP A 290 8.91 16.53 2.83
CA ASP A 290 9.48 15.22 2.53
C ASP A 290 8.44 14.10 2.72
N PHE A 291 7.69 14.18 3.82
CA PHE A 291 6.61 13.24 4.11
C PHE A 291 5.50 13.31 3.05
N ASN A 292 4.96 14.51 2.80
CA ASN A 292 3.87 14.72 1.83
C ASN A 292 4.28 14.29 0.41
N ALA A 293 5.51 14.59 -0.01
CA ALA A 293 6.03 14.16 -1.30
C ALA A 293 6.08 12.63 -1.41
N ALA A 294 6.53 11.93 -0.37
CA ALA A 294 6.56 10.47 -0.34
C ALA A 294 5.15 9.86 -0.41
N ILE A 295 4.16 10.44 0.29
CA ILE A 295 2.76 9.98 0.22
C ILE A 295 2.15 10.21 -1.16
N ILE A 296 2.38 11.36 -1.78
CA ILE A 296 1.90 11.67 -3.13
C ILE A 296 2.51 10.71 -4.16
N GLU A 297 3.83 10.49 -4.10
CA GLU A 297 4.51 9.55 -5.00
C GLU A 297 4.00 8.11 -4.79
N ALA A 298 3.75 7.69 -3.54
CA ALA A 298 3.18 6.37 -3.25
C ALA A 298 1.78 6.19 -3.84
N ASN A 299 0.91 7.20 -3.73
CA ASN A 299 -0.41 7.18 -4.34
C ASN A 299 -0.34 7.15 -5.86
N ARG A 300 0.52 7.98 -6.48
CA ARG A 300 0.73 7.95 -7.94
C ARG A 300 1.18 6.57 -8.41
N TRP A 301 2.13 5.95 -7.71
CA TRP A 301 2.63 4.61 -8.04
C TRP A 301 1.51 3.56 -7.98
N MET A 302 0.71 3.56 -6.91
CA MET A 302 -0.44 2.65 -6.76
C MET A 302 -1.48 2.83 -7.88
N LEU A 303 -1.85 4.08 -8.19
CA LEU A 303 -2.81 4.37 -9.26
C LEU A 303 -2.30 3.97 -10.65
N GLY A 304 -1.01 4.19 -10.92
CA GLY A 304 -0.35 3.70 -12.14
C GLY A 304 -0.43 2.17 -12.27
N ALA A 305 -0.16 1.45 -11.17
CA ALA A 305 -0.27 -0.01 -11.15
C ALA A 305 -1.71 -0.51 -11.41
N LEU A 306 -2.73 0.17 -10.87
CA LEU A 306 -4.14 -0.14 -11.13
C LEU A 306 -4.53 0.14 -12.59
N ARG A 307 -4.08 1.26 -13.17
CA ARG A 307 -4.33 1.61 -14.58
C ARG A 307 -3.74 0.56 -15.52
N ASP A 308 -2.51 0.16 -15.27
CA ASP A 308 -1.80 -0.84 -16.06
C ASP A 308 -2.44 -2.23 -15.96
N SER A 309 -3.00 -2.56 -14.79
CA SER A 309 -3.75 -3.81 -14.58
C SER A 309 -5.12 -3.76 -15.26
N GLY A 310 -5.81 -2.62 -15.23
CA GLY A 310 -7.14 -2.44 -15.83
C GLY A 310 -7.14 -2.34 -17.36
N ALA A 311 -6.19 -1.60 -17.94
CA ALA A 311 -6.06 -1.46 -19.40
C ALA A 311 -5.77 -2.80 -20.09
N ARG A 312 -5.12 -3.73 -19.39
CA ARG A 312 -4.76 -5.06 -19.90
C ARG A 312 -5.84 -6.13 -19.67
N HIS A 313 -6.96 -5.80 -19.04
CA HIS A 313 -8.13 -6.67 -18.88
C HIS A 313 -9.18 -6.53 -20.00
N HIS A 314 -9.00 -5.58 -20.93
CA HIS A 314 -9.92 -5.31 -22.04
C HIS A 314 -9.26 -5.47 -23.42
N GLY A 315 -8.07 -6.08 -23.49
CA GLY A 315 -7.36 -6.42 -24.71
C GLY A 315 -7.38 -7.92 -25.01
#